data_AF-A0AB37URS9-F1
#
_entry.id   AF-A0AB37URS9-F1
#
_cell.length_a   1.000
_cell.length_b   1.000
_cell.length_c   1.000
_cell.angle_alpha   90.00
_cell.angle_beta   90.00
_cell.angle_gamma   90.00
#
_symmetry.space_group_name_H-M   'P 1'
#
loop_
_entity.id
_entity.type
_entity.pdbx_description
1 polymer ?
#
loop_
_entity_poly.entity_id
_entity_poly.type
_entity_poly.pdbx_seq_one_letter_code
_entity_poly.pdbx_strand_id
1 'polypeptide(L)'
;MKIRFLQIIASSAVWMSCHAPAGVASVAPKWEQLQSTNSALLEQVERDYTHDIAPDTPMNVGQMQVSKISKSNSQVLYLVNTRLPGDNNPSCGVSGCLFYGYVTQNDRFVQVLNGYLNDFQVENALPTIQASQIKNHLPCLHLTSAKQQSKELCYNGKTYQLERLTK
;
A
#
# COMPACT_ATOMS: atom_id res chain seq x y z
N MET A 1 -11.22 -51.89 56.38
CA MET A 1 -10.66 -50.71 55.69
C MET A 1 -10.75 -51.00 54.19
N LYS A 2 -11.54 -50.20 53.46
CA LYS A 2 -12.08 -50.53 52.13
C LYS A 2 -11.81 -49.33 51.21
N ILE A 3 -11.61 -49.61 49.91
CA ILE A 3 -11.80 -48.73 48.73
C ILE A 3 -10.61 -47.82 48.38
N ARG A 4 -10.16 -47.63 47.13
CA ARG A 4 -10.34 -48.26 45.79
C ARG A 4 -9.19 -47.69 44.92
N PHE A 5 -8.61 -48.51 44.05
CA PHE A 5 -7.74 -48.05 42.96
C PHE A 5 -8.56 -47.24 41.95
N LEU A 6 -8.13 -46.03 41.62
CA LEU A 6 -8.70 -45.25 40.52
C LEU A 6 -7.86 -45.46 39.25
N GLN A 7 -8.56 -45.79 38.16
CA GLN A 7 -8.03 -46.05 36.83
C GLN A 7 -7.61 -44.75 36.12
N ILE A 8 -6.48 -44.79 35.43
CA ILE A 8 -6.00 -43.74 34.53
C ILE A 8 -6.71 -43.92 33.18
N ILE A 9 -7.59 -42.99 32.82
CA ILE A 9 -8.18 -42.93 31.48
C ILE A 9 -7.24 -42.08 30.61
N ALA A 10 -6.53 -42.74 29.70
CA ALA A 10 -5.79 -42.08 28.64
C ALA A 10 -6.78 -41.59 27.57
N SER A 11 -7.11 -40.30 27.59
CA SER A 11 -7.87 -39.67 26.51
C SER A 11 -6.90 -39.13 25.47
N SER A 12 -6.75 -39.87 24.37
CA SER A 12 -6.08 -39.42 23.16
C SER A 12 -6.85 -38.25 22.55
N ALA A 13 -6.42 -37.02 22.84
CA ALA A 13 -6.88 -35.84 22.12
C ALA A 13 -6.19 -35.80 20.75
N VAL A 14 -6.88 -36.31 19.73
CA VAL A 14 -6.53 -36.04 18.34
C VAL A 14 -6.74 -34.56 18.09
N TRP A 15 -5.67 -33.77 18.22
CA TRP A 15 -5.63 -32.39 17.77
C TRP A 15 -5.66 -32.40 16.23
N MET A 16 -6.86 -32.47 15.66
CA MET A 16 -7.09 -32.02 14.29
C MET A 16 -6.78 -30.52 14.27
N SER A 17 -5.53 -30.20 13.93
CA SER A 17 -5.11 -28.85 13.61
C SER A 17 -5.84 -28.48 12.32
N CYS A 18 -7.00 -27.85 12.45
CA CYS A 18 -7.62 -27.11 11.36
C CYS A 18 -6.59 -26.11 10.85
N HIS A 19 -5.89 -26.47 9.78
CA HIS A 19 -5.15 -25.52 8.98
C HIS A 19 -6.20 -24.68 8.26
N ALA A 20 -6.74 -23.69 8.98
CA ALA A 20 -7.36 -22.57 8.30
C ALA A 20 -6.29 -22.02 7.36
N PRO A 21 -6.52 -21.98 6.03
CA PRO A 21 -5.61 -21.28 5.15
C PRO A 21 -5.49 -19.88 5.72
N ALA A 22 -4.27 -19.47 6.06
CA ALA A 22 -3.98 -18.13 6.53
C ALA A 22 -4.40 -17.17 5.40
N GLY A 23 -5.65 -16.74 5.46
CA GLY A 23 -6.19 -15.71 4.59
C GLY A 23 -5.27 -14.52 4.76
N VAL A 24 -4.63 -14.12 3.68
CA VAL A 24 -3.83 -12.89 3.63
C VAL A 24 -4.77 -11.78 4.06
N ALA A 25 -4.66 -11.35 5.31
CA ALA A 25 -5.52 -10.31 5.86
C ALA A 25 -5.27 -9.06 5.01
N SER A 26 -6.26 -8.69 4.21
CA SER A 26 -6.27 -7.46 3.43
C SER A 26 -6.35 -6.29 4.39
N VAL A 27 -5.21 -5.79 4.87
CA VAL A 27 -5.17 -4.54 5.62
C VAL A 27 -5.24 -3.40 4.61
N ALA A 28 -6.36 -2.68 4.60
CA ALA A 28 -6.46 -1.45 3.82
C ALA A 28 -5.32 -0.48 4.23
N PRO A 29 -4.70 0.25 3.29
CA PRO A 29 -3.62 1.16 3.63
C PRO A 29 -4.14 2.21 4.62
N LYS A 30 -3.39 2.42 5.71
CA LYS A 30 -3.66 3.55 6.60
C LYS A 30 -3.17 4.82 5.89
N TRP A 31 -4.08 5.72 5.58
CA TRP A 31 -3.79 7.00 4.94
C TRP A 31 -3.74 8.10 6.00
N GLU A 32 -2.68 8.90 5.96
CA GLU A 32 -2.44 10.03 6.86
C GLU A 32 -2.09 11.27 6.03
N GLN A 33 -2.28 12.47 6.55
CA GLN A 33 -1.87 13.68 5.84
C GLN A 33 -0.34 13.75 5.75
N LEU A 34 0.19 14.08 4.59
CA LEU A 34 1.62 14.12 4.32
C LEU A 34 2.36 15.02 5.32
N GLN A 35 1.80 16.19 5.63
CA GLN A 35 2.35 17.14 6.62
C GLN A 35 2.53 16.53 8.03
N SER A 36 1.80 15.47 8.36
CA SER A 36 1.85 14.83 9.69
C SER A 36 2.88 13.70 9.80
N THR A 37 3.56 13.34 8.70
CA THR A 37 4.37 12.11 8.66
C THR A 37 5.89 12.32 8.75
N ASN A 38 6.48 13.03 7.80
CA ASN A 38 7.93 13.24 7.71
C ASN A 38 8.22 14.50 6.88
N SER A 39 8.85 15.51 7.49
CA SER A 39 9.15 16.78 6.81
C SER A 39 10.07 16.61 5.60
N ALA A 40 11.06 15.70 5.66
CA ALA A 40 11.95 15.45 4.53
C ALA A 40 11.22 14.77 3.35
N LEU A 41 10.19 13.96 3.62
CA LEU A 41 9.32 13.42 2.57
C LEU A 41 8.46 14.52 1.96
N LEU A 42 7.87 15.38 2.79
CA LEU A 42 7.09 16.53 2.33
C LEU A 42 7.91 17.41 1.38
N GLU A 43 9.11 17.81 1.79
CA GLU A 43 10.02 18.61 0.98
C GLU A 43 10.40 17.91 -0.34
N GLN A 44 10.57 16.59 -0.32
CA GLN A 44 10.84 15.83 -1.55
C GLN A 44 9.63 15.85 -2.48
N VAL A 45 8.42 15.65 -1.96
CA VAL A 45 7.19 15.69 -2.76
C VAL A 45 6.96 17.10 -3.31
N GLU A 46 7.20 18.15 -2.54
CA GLU A 46 7.11 19.55 -3.01
C GLU A 46 8.05 19.84 -4.17
N ARG A 47 9.27 19.29 -4.14
CA ARG A 47 10.23 19.41 -5.27
C ARG A 47 9.77 18.65 -6.50
N ASP A 48 9.26 17.43 -6.32
CA ASP A 48 8.86 16.54 -7.41
C ASP A 48 7.47 16.91 -7.98
N TYR A 49 6.67 17.67 -7.23
CA TYR A 49 5.38 18.19 -7.66
C TYR A 49 5.56 19.47 -8.49
N THR A 50 6.01 19.29 -9.73
CA THR A 50 6.33 20.37 -10.67
C THR A 50 5.10 20.94 -11.38
N HIS A 51 5.26 22.12 -12.00
CA HIS A 51 4.20 22.84 -12.72
C HIS A 51 3.51 22.02 -13.83
N ASP A 52 4.17 21.01 -14.40
CA ASP A 52 3.62 20.22 -15.52
C ASP A 52 2.43 19.32 -15.09
N ILE A 53 2.28 19.10 -13.78
CA ILE A 53 1.23 18.27 -13.17
C ILE A 53 0.54 18.96 -11.99
N ALA A 54 1.13 20.05 -11.49
CA ALA A 54 0.54 20.89 -10.46
C ALA A 54 -0.50 21.84 -11.08
N PRO A 55 -1.50 22.28 -10.30
CA PRO A 55 -2.42 23.32 -10.75
C PRO A 55 -1.67 24.62 -11.02
N ASP A 56 -2.21 25.44 -11.93
CA ASP A 56 -1.79 26.84 -12.09
C ASP A 56 -1.92 27.62 -10.77
N THR A 57 -2.84 27.21 -9.90
CA THR A 57 -2.98 27.76 -8.55
C THR A 57 -2.06 27.03 -7.56
N PRO A 58 -1.27 27.76 -6.74
CA PRO A 58 -0.45 27.16 -5.70
C PRO A 58 -1.33 26.35 -4.74
N MET A 59 -1.03 25.06 -4.59
CA MET A 59 -1.73 24.19 -3.65
C MET A 59 -0.80 23.63 -2.58
N ASN A 60 -1.34 23.44 -1.38
CA ASN A 60 -0.59 22.94 -0.23
C ASN A 60 -0.39 21.42 -0.33
N VAL A 61 0.79 21.00 -0.78
CA VAL A 61 1.23 19.60 -0.88
C VAL A 61 1.11 18.86 0.45
N GLY A 62 1.22 19.54 1.59
CA GLY A 62 1.01 18.97 2.92
C GLY A 62 -0.38 18.36 3.15
N GLN A 63 -1.38 18.76 2.36
CA GLN A 63 -2.74 18.21 2.42
C GLN A 63 -2.91 16.90 1.65
N MET A 64 -1.91 16.48 0.86
CA MET A 64 -1.91 15.17 0.22
C MET A 64 -1.91 14.05 1.26
N GLN A 65 -2.31 12.85 0.85
CA GLN A 65 -2.32 11.69 1.72
C GLN A 65 -1.13 10.77 1.43
N VAL A 66 -0.60 10.15 2.47
CA VAL A 66 0.48 9.17 2.36
C VAL A 66 0.13 7.90 3.13
N SER A 67 0.53 6.76 2.59
CA SER A 67 0.49 5.48 3.27
C SER A 67 1.86 4.82 3.26
N LYS A 68 2.22 4.17 4.37
CA LYS A 68 3.44 3.38 4.49
C LYS A 68 3.11 1.93 4.17
N ILE A 69 3.63 1.44 3.07
CA ILE A 69 3.43 0.06 2.61
C ILE A 69 4.69 -0.74 2.94
N SER A 70 4.54 -1.79 3.73
CA SER A 70 5.66 -2.64 4.16
C SER A 70 5.18 -4.06 4.43
N LYS A 71 6.11 -5.02 4.33
CA LYS A 71 5.98 -6.40 4.79
C LYS A 71 7.17 -6.76 5.69
N SER A 72 7.05 -7.80 6.51
CA SER A 72 8.17 -8.32 7.31
C SER A 72 9.39 -8.56 6.41
N ASN A 73 10.55 -8.04 6.81
CA ASN A 73 11.82 -8.12 6.08
C ASN A 73 11.85 -7.40 4.72
N SER A 74 11.02 -6.36 4.52
CA SER A 74 11.11 -5.45 3.37
C SER A 74 11.37 -4.01 3.80
N GLN A 75 11.90 -3.22 2.88
CA GLN A 75 11.93 -1.76 3.01
C GLN A 75 10.52 -1.18 2.96
N VAL A 76 10.34 0.01 3.52
CA VAL A 76 9.07 0.74 3.49
C VAL A 76 8.96 1.50 2.17
N LEU A 77 7.85 1.31 1.47
CA LEU A 77 7.40 2.20 0.41
C LEU A 77 6.48 3.27 1.00
N TYR A 78 6.80 4.53 0.77
CA TYR A 78 5.94 5.66 1.09
C TYR A 78 5.13 6.00 -0.16
N LEU A 79 3.86 5.64 -0.16
CA LEU A 79 2.95 5.87 -1.28
C LEU A 79 2.12 7.12 -1.02
N VAL A 80 2.32 8.15 -1.82
CA VAL A 80 1.63 9.43 -1.76
C VAL A 80 0.52 9.46 -2.81
N ASN A 81 -0.71 9.69 -2.36
CA ASN A 81 -1.85 10.04 -3.19
C ASN A 81 -1.85 11.55 -3.38
N THR A 82 -1.63 12.01 -4.61
CA THR A 82 -1.54 13.45 -4.89
C THR A 82 -2.91 14.13 -4.96
N ARG A 83 -4.01 13.39 -4.73
CA ARG A 83 -5.34 13.98 -4.56
C ARG A 83 -5.37 14.89 -3.32
N LEU A 84 -5.29 16.17 -3.57
CA LEU A 84 -5.71 17.26 -2.70
C LEU A 84 -7.25 17.33 -2.47
N PRO A 85 -7.70 17.87 -1.32
CA PRO A 85 -9.11 18.13 -1.05
C PRO A 85 -9.74 19.15 -2.02
N GLY A 86 -11.03 18.95 -2.34
CA GLY A 86 -11.81 19.84 -3.23
C GLY A 86 -12.17 19.20 -4.58
N ASP A 87 -12.99 19.90 -5.35
CA ASP A 87 -13.61 19.35 -6.58
C ASP A 87 -12.69 19.43 -7.82
N ASN A 88 -11.72 20.35 -7.83
CA ASN A 88 -10.78 20.52 -8.93
C ASN A 88 -9.39 20.02 -8.53
N ASN A 89 -9.02 18.85 -9.05
CA ASN A 89 -7.74 18.24 -8.76
C ASN A 89 -6.95 17.96 -10.06
N PRO A 90 -5.92 18.76 -10.40
CA PRO A 90 -5.20 18.61 -11.66
C PRO A 90 -4.32 17.37 -11.71
N SER A 91 -3.96 16.82 -10.54
CA SER A 91 -3.33 15.51 -10.46
C SER A 91 -4.29 14.38 -10.84
N CYS A 92 -5.59 14.67 -10.93
CA CYS A 92 -6.62 13.72 -11.28
C CYS A 92 -7.18 14.02 -12.68
N GLY A 93 -6.99 13.09 -13.61
CA GLY A 93 -7.59 13.14 -14.95
C GLY A 93 -8.69 12.10 -15.13
N VAL A 94 -9.06 11.84 -16.38
CA VAL A 94 -10.00 10.76 -16.76
C VAL A 94 -9.48 9.38 -16.31
N SER A 95 -8.16 9.19 -16.36
CA SER A 95 -7.45 8.02 -15.83
C SER A 95 -7.17 8.13 -14.33
N GLY A 96 -7.91 8.97 -13.61
CA GLY A 96 -7.84 9.20 -12.18
C GLY A 96 -6.62 9.94 -11.67
N CYS A 97 -6.31 9.79 -10.39
CA CYS A 97 -5.27 10.52 -9.69
C CYS A 97 -3.89 9.87 -9.81
N LEU A 98 -2.88 10.73 -9.89
CA LEU A 98 -1.46 10.39 -9.87
C LEU A 98 -1.05 9.91 -8.47
N PHE A 99 -0.13 8.95 -8.44
CA PHE A 99 0.52 8.50 -7.21
C PHE A 99 2.02 8.62 -7.34
N TYR A 100 2.66 9.02 -6.25
CA TYR A 100 4.10 8.97 -6.09
C TYR A 100 4.50 7.91 -5.08
N GLY A 101 5.54 7.15 -5.36
CA GLY A 101 6.12 6.21 -4.41
C GLY A 101 7.56 6.58 -4.12
N TYR A 102 7.92 6.59 -2.85
CA TYR A 102 9.26 6.92 -2.37
C TYR A 102 9.82 5.82 -1.50
N VAL A 103 11.14 5.67 -1.56
CA VAL A 103 11.91 4.84 -0.63
C VAL A 103 13.07 5.64 -0.07
N THR A 104 13.56 5.23 1.09
CA THR A 104 14.74 5.84 1.69
C THR A 104 16.00 5.13 1.18
N GLN A 105 16.89 5.87 0.51
CA GLN A 105 18.21 5.41 0.07
C GLN A 105 19.25 6.44 0.49
N ASN A 106 20.29 6.02 1.22
CA ASN A 106 21.34 6.90 1.74
C ASN A 106 20.76 8.15 2.44
N ASP A 107 19.80 7.93 3.36
CA ASP A 107 19.11 8.97 4.13
C ASP A 107 18.32 10.00 3.30
N ARG A 108 18.01 9.70 2.04
CA ARG A 108 17.21 10.55 1.15
C ARG A 108 16.00 9.80 0.61
N PHE A 109 14.92 10.53 0.36
CA PHE A 109 13.78 10.00 -0.36
C PHE A 109 14.05 10.01 -1.86
N VAL A 110 13.92 8.85 -2.49
CA VAL A 110 14.08 8.65 -3.93
C VAL A 110 12.74 8.20 -4.50
N GLN A 111 12.26 8.90 -5.53
CA GLN A 111 11.04 8.54 -6.24
C GLN A 111 11.26 7.24 -7.04
N VAL A 112 10.43 6.24 -6.79
CA VAL A 112 10.46 4.92 -7.44
C VAL A 112 9.12 4.53 -8.06
N LEU A 113 8.12 5.39 -7.97
CA LEU A 113 6.84 5.28 -8.67
C LEU A 113 6.33 6.68 -8.97
N ASN A 114 5.89 6.88 -10.20
CA ASN A 114 5.17 8.05 -10.67
C ASN A 114 4.16 7.56 -11.72
N GLY A 115 2.90 7.44 -11.34
CA GLY A 115 1.91 6.91 -12.28
C GLY A 115 0.49 6.83 -11.74
N TYR A 116 -0.44 6.69 -12.67
CA TYR A 116 -1.86 6.53 -12.40
C TYR A 116 -2.16 5.07 -12.02
N LEU A 117 -2.77 4.86 -10.86
CA LEU A 117 -3.14 3.53 -10.37
C LEU A 117 -4.59 3.15 -10.72
N ASN A 118 -5.15 3.65 -11.83
CA ASN A 118 -6.59 3.97 -11.88
C ASN A 118 -7.49 3.22 -12.87
N ASP A 119 -7.21 1.95 -13.15
CA ASP A 119 -8.33 1.02 -13.40
C ASP A 119 -9.17 0.76 -12.12
N PHE A 120 -8.93 1.51 -11.04
CA PHE A 120 -9.32 1.24 -9.66
C PHE A 120 -10.15 2.33 -9.01
N GLN A 121 -10.55 3.35 -9.77
CA GLN A 121 -11.47 4.38 -9.31
C GLN A 121 -12.83 3.73 -9.00
N VAL A 122 -13.15 3.59 -7.71
CA VAL A 122 -14.54 3.76 -7.29
C VAL A 122 -14.74 5.27 -7.29
N GLU A 123 -15.76 5.79 -7.96
CA GLU A 123 -16.19 7.18 -7.78
C GLU A 123 -16.25 7.44 -6.26
N ASN A 124 -15.35 8.30 -5.76
CA ASN A 124 -15.20 8.67 -4.34
C ASN A 124 -14.53 7.67 -3.37
N ALA A 125 -13.81 6.62 -3.80
CA ALA A 125 -13.01 5.79 -2.89
C ALA A 125 -11.53 5.64 -3.31
N LEU A 126 -10.65 5.50 -2.31
CA LEU A 126 -9.24 5.18 -2.52
C LEU A 126 -9.08 3.72 -2.96
N PRO A 127 -8.10 3.39 -3.81
CA PRO A 127 -7.83 2.01 -4.19
C PRO A 127 -7.45 1.18 -2.96
N THR A 128 -7.92 -0.07 -2.92
CA THR A 128 -7.40 -1.05 -1.97
C THR A 128 -6.03 -1.52 -2.46
N ILE A 129 -4.98 -1.18 -1.72
CA ILE A 129 -3.60 -1.54 -2.03
C ILE A 129 -3.12 -2.51 -0.95
N GLN A 130 -2.61 -3.67 -1.38
CA GLN A 130 -2.08 -4.70 -0.50
C GLN A 130 -0.62 -4.95 -0.81
N ALA A 131 0.20 -5.07 0.23
CA ALA A 131 1.57 -5.57 0.09
C ALA A 131 1.53 -7.08 -0.20
N SER A 132 1.96 -7.50 -1.38
CA SER A 132 1.98 -8.92 -1.78
C SER A 132 3.36 -9.54 -1.52
N GLN A 133 4.00 -10.14 -2.52
CA GLN A 133 5.33 -10.71 -2.43
C GLN A 133 6.41 -9.63 -2.33
N ILE A 134 7.62 -9.99 -1.90
CA ILE A 134 8.76 -9.06 -1.85
C ILE A 134 9.60 -9.30 -3.09
N LYS A 135 9.92 -8.22 -3.82
CA LYS A 135 10.83 -8.24 -4.97
C LYS A 135 11.80 -7.07 -4.86
N ASN A 136 13.10 -7.35 -5.04
CA ASN A 136 14.15 -6.34 -4.91
C ASN A 136 14.04 -5.52 -3.61
N HIS A 137 13.83 -6.21 -2.48
CA HIS A 137 13.70 -5.65 -1.14
C HIS A 137 12.45 -4.80 -0.84
N LEU A 138 11.52 -4.64 -1.79
CA LEU A 138 10.27 -3.90 -1.61
C LEU A 138 9.04 -4.81 -1.81
N PRO A 139 7.91 -4.51 -1.14
CA PRO A 139 6.67 -5.22 -1.40
C PRO A 139 6.15 -4.86 -2.80
N CYS A 140 5.71 -5.87 -3.54
CA CYS A 140 4.83 -5.69 -4.68
C CYS A 140 3.47 -5.14 -4.20
N LEU A 141 2.86 -4.31 -5.04
CA LEU A 141 1.56 -3.70 -4.79
C LEU A 141 0.51 -4.48 -5.56
N HIS A 142 -0.30 -5.23 -4.83
CA HIS A 142 -1.51 -5.83 -5.36
C HIS A 142 -2.64 -4.81 -5.26
N LEU A 143 -3.14 -4.40 -6.41
CA LEU A 143 -4.19 -3.41 -6.58
C LEU A 143 -5.47 -4.15 -6.94
N THR A 144 -6.56 -3.92 -6.20
CA THR A 144 -7.88 -4.53 -6.47
C THR A 144 -8.94 -3.46 -6.72
N SER A 145 -9.63 -3.54 -7.87
CA SER A 145 -10.57 -2.51 -8.33
C SER A 145 -11.99 -2.80 -7.88
N ALA A 146 -12.86 -1.79 -7.98
CA ALA A 146 -14.31 -1.95 -7.82
C ALA A 146 -14.89 -3.02 -8.76
N LYS A 147 -14.32 -3.15 -9.96
CA LYS A 147 -14.73 -4.10 -11.01
C LYS A 147 -14.05 -5.47 -10.87
N GLN A 148 -13.42 -5.75 -9.72
CA GLN A 148 -12.70 -6.98 -9.40
C GLN A 148 -11.52 -7.34 -10.32
N GLN A 149 -11.13 -6.45 -11.23
CA GLN A 149 -9.86 -6.57 -11.94
C GLN A 149 -8.72 -6.29 -10.97
N SER A 150 -7.65 -7.09 -11.05
CA SER A 150 -6.46 -6.90 -10.22
C SER A 150 -5.20 -6.74 -11.05
N LYS A 151 -4.29 -5.93 -10.54
CA LYS A 151 -2.96 -5.70 -11.11
C LYS A 151 -1.91 -5.86 -10.04
N GLU A 152 -0.73 -6.32 -10.45
CA GLU A 152 0.43 -6.36 -9.59
C GLU A 152 1.53 -5.44 -10.14
N LEU A 153 1.92 -4.46 -9.32
CA LEU A 153 3.09 -3.62 -9.58
C LEU A 153 4.24 -4.08 -8.70
N CYS A 154 5.41 -4.34 -9.26
CA CYS A 154 6.59 -4.71 -8.48
C CYS A 154 7.77 -3.81 -8.80
N TYR A 155 8.64 -3.61 -7.80
CA TYR A 155 9.89 -2.90 -7.97
C TYR A 155 10.91 -3.75 -8.71
N ASN A 156 11.43 -3.24 -9.82
CA ASN A 156 12.43 -3.95 -10.64
C ASN A 156 13.89 -3.60 -10.28
N GLY A 157 14.12 -2.89 -9.18
CA GLY A 157 15.44 -2.35 -8.80
C GLY A 157 15.64 -0.88 -9.17
N LYS A 158 14.73 -0.30 -9.96
CA LYS A 158 14.74 1.12 -10.35
C LYS A 158 13.38 1.81 -10.17
N THR A 159 12.30 1.18 -10.61
CA THR A 159 10.93 1.72 -10.52
C THR A 159 9.92 0.58 -10.37
N TYR A 160 8.73 0.91 -9.86
CA TYR A 160 7.58 0.01 -9.93
C TYR A 160 7.09 -0.12 -11.38
N GLN A 161 6.84 -1.35 -11.80
CA GLN A 161 6.31 -1.69 -13.13
C GLN A 161 5.23 -2.75 -13.01
N LEU A 162 4.33 -2.79 -14.00
CA LEU A 162 3.30 -3.81 -14.11
C LEU A 162 3.94 -5.17 -14.41
N GLU A 163 3.74 -6.14 -13.52
CA GLU A 163 4.17 -7.53 -13.75
C GLU A 163 3.04 -8.39 -14.30
N ARG A 164 1.80 -8.15 -13.85
CA ARG A 164 0.67 -9.00 -14.21
C ARG A 164 -0.66 -8.25 -14.23
N LEU A 165 -1.47 -8.57 -15.23
CA LEU A 165 -2.92 -8.37 -15.22
C LEU A 165 -3.57 -9.69 -14.83
N THR A 166 -4.41 -9.69 -13.80
CA THR A 166 -5.20 -10.86 -13.43
C THR A 166 -6.65 -10.58 -13.79
N LYS A 167 -7.21 -11.45 -14.64
CA LYS A 167 -8.62 -11.43 -15.05
C LYS A 167 -9.49 -12.11 -14.01
#